data_AF-A0A0D2DP29-F1
#
_entry.id   AF-A0A0D2DP29-F1
#
_cell.length_a   1.000
_cell.length_b   1.000
_cell.length_c   1.000
_cell.angle_alpha   90.00
_cell.angle_beta   90.00
_cell.angle_gamma   90.00
#
_symmetry.space_group_name_H-M   'P 1'
#
loop_
_entity.id
_entity.type
_entity.pdbx_description
1 polymer ?
#
loop_
_entity_poly.entity_id
_entity_poly.type
_entity_poly.pdbx_seq_one_letter_code
_entity_poly.pdbx_strand_id
1 'polypeptide(L)'
;MGDTTPLSNNRDGDTHTDGINGARRIPRRLYSLNQPPSLEHFKQLCVQNTDATLYPHAKSVISNVPIYDITSLPTHAEIDEIQDEWHHILLSGPGVFVIRNFVRDAALLQRINAAFTEIIDFESRSSSKGDHFAASGNNARIWNSFQKHAEHHPPSFVRYYSNPWLRRVCESWLGPSYQVTAQVNLVRPGGKPQVSHRDYHLGFQTAESCSRYPKVTQVASQYLTLQGAVAHSDMPLESGPTRFLPFSQQFDQGFMAYRLGEFIDYFDQNWVSVDLKMGDAVFFNPALFHAAGENRTTNVERSANLLQISSAFGRTMESIDTATIIDKCWDDVQKLCEQGSTTQDEIDSLLAAIGEGYPFPTNLDRRPPAPGGMAPESEVDILHRALNQGWNKEEVSSAITTLENATSL
;
A
#
# COMPACT_ATOMS: atom_id res chain seq x y z
N MET A 1 18.07 -30.68 20.98
CA MET A 1 17.93 -29.77 22.15
C MET A 1 17.63 -28.42 21.55
N GLY A 2 16.34 -28.13 21.40
CA GLY A 2 15.85 -26.92 20.76
C GLY A 2 15.74 -25.83 21.81
N ASP A 3 16.45 -24.74 21.58
CA ASP A 3 16.39 -23.53 22.40
C ASP A 3 15.33 -22.63 21.78
N THR A 4 14.13 -22.64 22.36
CA THR A 4 13.04 -21.74 22.00
C THR A 4 13.17 -20.48 22.84
N THR A 5 13.75 -19.44 22.26
CA THR A 5 13.76 -18.08 22.81
C THR A 5 12.31 -17.55 22.83
N PRO A 6 11.74 -17.15 23.98
CA PRO A 6 10.40 -16.59 23.98
C PRO A 6 10.43 -15.14 23.49
N LEU A 7 9.52 -14.80 22.57
CA LEU A 7 9.14 -13.44 22.22
C LEU A 7 8.79 -12.66 23.50
N SER A 8 9.66 -11.73 23.90
CA SER A 8 9.43 -10.83 25.02
C SER A 8 8.36 -9.81 24.65
N ASN A 9 7.11 -10.11 25.00
CA ASN A 9 6.03 -9.13 25.07
C ASN A 9 6.36 -8.12 26.19
N ASN A 10 6.95 -6.99 25.83
CA ASN A 10 7.00 -5.81 26.69
C ASN A 10 5.58 -5.21 26.74
N ARG A 11 4.77 -5.69 27.68
CA ARG A 11 3.51 -5.05 28.07
C ARG A 11 3.74 -4.23 29.33
N ASP A 12 3.12 -3.06 29.33
CA ASP A 12 2.88 -2.16 30.47
C ASP A 12 4.01 -1.18 30.83
N GLY A 13 4.20 -0.18 29.97
CA GLY A 13 4.70 1.14 30.37
C GLY A 13 3.57 2.01 30.93
N ASP A 14 3.06 1.64 32.11
CA ASP A 14 2.11 2.45 32.89
C ASP A 14 2.66 2.60 34.32
N THR A 15 3.87 3.15 34.43
CA THR A 15 4.50 3.44 35.73
C THR A 15 4.36 4.91 36.08
N HIS A 16 3.17 5.28 36.56
CA HIS A 16 3.01 6.30 37.59
C HIS A 16 1.69 6.07 38.34
N THR A 17 1.73 5.24 39.40
CA THR A 17 0.83 5.42 40.54
C THR A 17 1.57 5.09 41.83
N ASP A 18 1.81 6.14 42.62
CA ASP A 18 2.02 6.02 44.06
C ASP A 18 0.77 5.40 44.70
N GLY A 19 0.97 4.48 45.66
CA GLY A 19 0.00 4.21 46.73
C GLY A 19 -0.86 2.94 46.65
N ILE A 20 -0.36 1.87 47.27
CA ILE A 20 -1.07 0.99 48.23
C ILE A 20 -2.53 0.56 47.84
N ASN A 21 -2.66 -0.52 47.06
CA ASN A 21 -3.56 -1.68 47.27
C ASN A 21 -3.72 -2.47 45.96
N GLY A 22 -3.11 -3.66 45.90
CA GLY A 22 -3.04 -4.54 44.75
C GLY A 22 -4.35 -5.22 44.35
N ALA A 23 -5.36 -4.44 43.95
CA ALA A 23 -6.47 -4.99 43.18
C ALA A 23 -6.03 -5.12 41.72
N ARG A 24 -5.82 -6.36 41.23
CA ARG A 24 -5.66 -6.64 39.80
C ARG A 24 -6.92 -6.14 39.07
N ARG A 25 -6.84 -4.97 38.46
CA ARG A 25 -7.93 -4.41 37.64
C ARG A 25 -7.77 -4.88 36.20
N ILE A 26 -8.88 -5.23 35.58
CA ILE A 26 -8.92 -5.54 34.15
C ILE A 26 -8.57 -4.25 33.38
N PRO A 27 -7.57 -4.26 32.48
CA PRO A 27 -7.20 -3.08 31.71
C PRO A 27 -8.34 -2.56 30.83
N ARG A 28 -8.39 -1.24 30.61
CA ARG A 28 -9.38 -0.65 29.70
C ARG A 28 -9.07 -1.03 28.25
N ARG A 29 -10.09 -1.51 27.54
CA ARG A 29 -10.01 -1.84 26.12
C ARG A 29 -9.98 -0.62 25.18
N LEU A 30 -10.31 0.59 25.64
CA LEU A 30 -10.36 1.83 24.85
C LEU A 30 -9.28 2.81 25.31
N TYR A 31 -8.78 3.65 24.39
CA TYR A 31 -8.05 4.86 24.75
C TYR A 31 -9.01 5.96 25.24
N SER A 32 -8.53 6.87 26.08
CA SER A 32 -9.32 8.00 26.59
C SER A 32 -8.81 9.30 25.99
N LEU A 33 -9.72 10.16 25.54
CA LEU A 33 -9.36 11.51 25.08
C LEU A 33 -8.79 12.38 26.23
N ASN A 34 -9.11 12.05 27.48
CA ASN A 34 -8.65 12.80 28.66
C ASN A 34 -7.29 12.31 29.17
N GLN A 35 -6.73 11.25 28.57
CA GLN A 35 -5.42 10.70 28.91
C GLN A 35 -4.61 10.63 27.61
N PRO A 36 -3.95 11.75 27.22
CA PRO A 36 -3.23 11.81 25.96
C PRO A 36 -2.07 10.81 25.94
N PRO A 37 -1.68 10.30 24.75
CA PRO A 37 -0.54 9.42 24.59
C PRO A 37 0.77 10.05 25.08
N SER A 38 1.68 9.25 25.63
CA SER A 38 2.99 9.71 26.09
C SER A 38 3.92 10.02 24.92
N LEU A 39 4.29 11.30 24.74
CA LEU A 39 5.30 11.72 23.77
C LEU A 39 6.68 11.10 24.07
N GLU A 40 7.04 10.94 25.35
CA GLU A 40 8.35 10.37 25.71
C GLU A 40 8.47 8.91 25.26
N HIS A 41 7.42 8.11 25.45
CA HIS A 41 7.39 6.74 24.93
C HIS A 41 7.48 6.71 23.40
N PHE A 42 6.80 7.64 22.71
CA PHE A 42 6.91 7.76 21.26
C PHE A 42 8.32 8.11 20.79
N LYS A 43 9.00 9.03 21.49
CA LYS A 43 10.40 9.39 21.20
C LYS A 43 11.33 8.20 21.35
N GLN A 44 11.18 7.40 22.42
CA GLN A 44 11.99 6.21 22.65
C GLN A 44 11.92 5.21 21.48
N LEU A 45 10.75 5.09 20.84
CA LEU A 45 10.60 4.27 19.62
C LEU A 45 11.30 4.91 18.42
N CYS A 46 11.16 6.22 18.22
CA CYS A 46 11.64 6.91 17.02
C CYS A 46 13.16 7.16 16.99
N VAL A 47 13.85 7.08 18.14
CA VAL A 47 15.32 7.24 18.23
C VAL A 47 16.09 5.95 17.88
N GLN A 48 15.39 4.86 17.56
CA GLN A 48 16.00 3.62 17.10
C GLN A 48 16.79 3.83 15.80
N ASN A 49 17.79 2.98 15.59
CA ASN A 49 18.55 2.92 14.34
C ASN A 49 18.35 1.57 13.66
N THR A 50 18.20 1.60 12.34
CA THR A 50 18.09 0.42 11.51
C THR A 50 19.44 -0.29 11.47
N ASP A 51 19.51 -1.49 12.06
CA ASP A 51 20.67 -2.36 11.96
C ASP A 51 20.72 -3.00 10.56
N ALA A 52 21.68 -2.59 9.74
CA ALA A 52 21.85 -3.11 8.39
C ALA A 52 22.19 -4.61 8.36
N THR A 53 22.69 -5.18 9.45
CA THR A 53 23.01 -6.62 9.51
C THR A 53 21.78 -7.52 9.56
N LEU A 54 20.60 -6.96 9.90
CA LEU A 54 19.32 -7.65 9.83
C LEU A 54 18.74 -7.72 8.41
N TYR A 55 19.29 -6.94 7.47
CA TYR A 55 18.80 -6.83 6.10
C TYR A 55 19.93 -7.07 5.09
N PRO A 56 20.56 -8.25 5.08
CA PRO A 56 21.67 -8.56 4.18
C PRO A 56 21.33 -8.40 2.69
N HIS A 57 20.06 -8.50 2.30
CA HIS A 57 19.63 -8.28 0.91
C HIS A 57 19.41 -6.81 0.57
N ALA A 58 19.34 -5.92 1.55
CA ALA A 58 19.32 -4.49 1.31
C ALA A 58 20.72 -4.02 0.82
N LYS A 59 20.73 -3.25 -0.27
CA LYS A 59 21.97 -2.69 -0.83
C LYS A 59 22.63 -1.67 0.10
N SER A 60 21.81 -0.93 0.85
CA SER A 60 22.24 0.09 1.81
C SER A 60 21.10 0.46 2.74
N VAL A 61 21.40 1.22 3.80
CA VAL A 61 20.40 1.89 4.64
C VAL A 61 20.69 3.38 4.55
N ILE A 62 19.71 4.18 4.13
CA ILE A 62 19.80 5.64 4.03
C ILE A 62 18.78 6.24 4.98
N SER A 63 19.25 7.02 5.97
CA SER A 63 18.38 7.69 6.95
C SER A 63 17.38 6.73 7.62
N ASN A 64 17.84 5.58 8.11
CA ASN A 64 17.05 4.48 8.67
C ASN A 64 16.13 3.74 7.67
N VAL A 65 16.17 4.04 6.37
CA VAL A 65 15.38 3.35 5.34
C VAL A 65 16.25 2.33 4.60
N PRO A 66 15.97 1.01 4.70
CA PRO A 66 16.59 0.01 3.85
C PRO A 66 16.27 0.25 2.37
N ILE A 67 17.30 0.12 1.53
CA ILE A 67 17.24 0.35 0.09
C ILE A 67 17.59 -0.97 -0.62
N TYR A 68 16.63 -1.53 -1.32
CA TYR A 68 16.80 -2.71 -2.19
C TYR A 68 17.03 -2.24 -3.62
N ASP A 69 17.85 -2.96 -4.38
CA ASP A 69 18.07 -2.71 -5.81
C ASP A 69 17.88 -4.02 -6.58
N ILE A 70 16.77 -4.11 -7.32
CA ILE A 70 16.36 -5.31 -8.05
C ILE A 70 16.89 -5.33 -9.49
N THR A 71 17.97 -4.57 -9.78
CA THR A 71 18.64 -4.60 -11.09
C THR A 71 19.12 -6.00 -11.45
N SER A 72 19.63 -6.74 -10.47
CA SER A 72 19.89 -8.18 -10.56
C SER A 72 18.65 -8.95 -10.10
N LEU A 73 18.18 -9.88 -10.92
CA LEU A 73 17.10 -10.78 -10.53
C LEU A 73 17.67 -11.81 -9.53
N PRO A 74 17.17 -11.85 -8.29
CA PRO A 74 17.59 -12.84 -7.32
C PRO A 74 17.02 -14.22 -7.66
N THR A 75 17.61 -15.26 -7.07
CA THR A 75 17.09 -16.63 -7.07
C THR A 75 15.79 -16.72 -6.25
N HIS A 76 15.02 -17.80 -6.43
CA HIS A 76 13.78 -17.98 -5.65
C HIS A 76 14.01 -18.01 -4.13
N ALA A 77 15.08 -18.64 -3.65
CA ALA A 77 15.39 -18.68 -2.21
C ALA A 77 15.69 -17.27 -1.66
N GLU A 78 16.42 -16.46 -2.42
CA GLU A 78 16.69 -15.07 -2.07
C GLU A 78 15.40 -14.22 -2.08
N ILE A 79 14.43 -14.53 -2.96
CA ILE A 79 13.11 -13.84 -2.96
C ILE A 79 12.36 -14.09 -1.65
N ASP A 80 12.30 -15.34 -1.18
CA ASP A 80 11.61 -15.67 0.07
C ASP A 80 12.28 -14.95 1.26
N GLU A 81 13.61 -14.95 1.33
CA GLU A 81 14.37 -14.23 2.37
C GLU A 81 14.17 -12.70 2.30
N ILE A 82 14.09 -12.13 1.09
CA ILE A 82 13.77 -10.71 0.89
C ILE A 82 12.34 -10.40 1.40
N GLN A 83 11.37 -11.28 1.15
CA GLN A 83 10.00 -11.11 1.66
C GLN A 83 9.97 -11.18 3.21
N ASP A 84 10.78 -12.04 3.83
CA ASP A 84 10.94 -12.08 5.29
C ASP A 84 11.53 -10.75 5.83
N GLU A 85 12.54 -10.20 5.16
CA GLU A 85 13.09 -8.89 5.51
C GLU A 85 12.05 -7.77 5.40
N TRP A 86 11.29 -7.71 4.29
CA TRP A 86 10.23 -6.71 4.10
C TRP A 86 9.12 -6.85 5.14
N HIS A 87 8.71 -8.07 5.45
CA HIS A 87 7.75 -8.34 6.51
C HIS A 87 8.27 -7.81 7.86
N HIS A 88 9.51 -8.12 8.21
CA HIS A 88 10.13 -7.63 9.43
C HIS A 88 10.21 -6.09 9.45
N ILE A 89 10.63 -5.46 8.35
CA ILE A 89 10.70 -4.00 8.23
C ILE A 89 9.35 -3.36 8.55
N LEU A 90 8.27 -3.86 7.95
CA LEU A 90 6.92 -3.32 8.11
C LEU A 90 6.36 -3.57 9.52
N LEU A 91 6.61 -4.75 10.11
CA LEU A 91 6.07 -5.15 11.41
C LEU A 91 6.84 -4.54 12.59
N SER A 92 8.15 -4.77 12.63
CA SER A 92 9.00 -4.59 13.82
C SER A 92 10.28 -3.79 13.54
N GLY A 93 10.54 -3.46 12.28
CA GLY A 93 11.67 -2.63 11.86
C GLY A 93 11.29 -1.15 11.68
N PRO A 94 11.95 -0.45 10.75
CA PRO A 94 11.75 1.00 10.56
C PRO A 94 10.41 1.37 9.94
N GLY A 95 9.62 0.41 9.46
CA GLY A 95 8.28 0.63 8.91
C GLY A 95 8.24 1.15 7.48
N VAL A 96 9.39 1.31 6.82
CA VAL A 96 9.51 1.80 5.44
C VAL A 96 10.76 1.22 4.77
N PHE A 97 10.67 0.92 3.47
CA PHE A 97 11.79 0.55 2.62
C PHE A 97 11.60 1.08 1.19
N VAL A 98 12.69 1.18 0.45
CA VAL A 98 12.70 1.60 -0.96
C VAL A 98 13.19 0.45 -1.83
N ILE A 99 12.54 0.25 -2.98
CA ILE A 99 12.99 -0.62 -4.06
C ILE A 99 13.40 0.26 -5.24
N ARG A 100 14.69 0.28 -5.54
CA ARG A 100 15.24 0.93 -6.73
C ARG A 100 14.96 0.09 -7.96
N ASN A 101 14.76 0.74 -9.10
CA ASN A 101 14.51 0.07 -10.37
C ASN A 101 13.25 -0.81 -10.36
N PHE A 102 12.24 -0.43 -9.57
CA PHE A 102 10.97 -1.16 -9.43
C PHE A 102 10.22 -1.29 -10.77
N VAL A 103 10.18 -0.21 -11.56
CA VAL A 103 9.75 -0.20 -12.96
C VAL A 103 10.90 0.34 -13.82
N ARG A 104 11.53 -0.55 -14.58
CA ARG A 104 12.76 -0.25 -15.35
C ARG A 104 12.49 0.37 -16.72
N ASP A 105 11.33 0.10 -17.29
CA ASP A 105 10.96 0.60 -18.61
C ASP A 105 10.53 2.07 -18.54
N ALA A 106 11.49 2.97 -18.80
CA ALA A 106 11.23 4.40 -18.84
C ALA A 106 10.21 4.79 -19.93
N ALA A 107 10.16 4.07 -21.05
CA ALA A 107 9.19 4.34 -22.11
C ALA A 107 7.77 3.94 -21.70
N LEU A 108 7.62 2.87 -20.91
CA LEU A 108 6.36 2.51 -20.27
C LEU A 108 5.89 3.61 -19.32
N LEU A 109 6.77 4.08 -18.42
CA LEU A 109 6.41 5.16 -17.49
C LEU A 109 6.02 6.45 -18.21
N GLN A 110 6.69 6.80 -19.31
CA GLN A 110 6.32 7.95 -20.15
C GLN A 110 4.92 7.78 -20.78
N ARG A 111 4.58 6.59 -21.29
CA ARG A 111 3.24 6.30 -21.82
C ARG A 111 2.16 6.42 -20.74
N ILE A 112 2.44 5.91 -19.55
CA ILE A 112 1.50 6.00 -18.41
C ILE A 112 1.35 7.45 -17.95
N ASN A 113 2.44 8.21 -17.89
CA ASN A 113 2.38 9.64 -17.57
C ASN A 113 1.54 10.43 -18.60
N ALA A 114 1.63 10.09 -19.88
CA ALA A 114 0.77 10.66 -20.91
C ALA A 114 -0.71 10.30 -20.66
N ALA A 115 -1.03 9.04 -20.39
CA ALA A 115 -2.38 8.61 -20.03
C ALA A 115 -2.93 9.36 -18.80
N PHE A 116 -2.14 9.49 -17.73
CA PHE A 116 -2.52 10.27 -16.55
C PHE A 116 -2.73 11.76 -16.87
N THR A 117 -1.92 12.33 -17.75
CA THR A 117 -2.08 13.73 -18.18
C THR A 117 -3.38 13.91 -18.95
N GLU A 118 -3.71 12.98 -19.85
CA GLU A 118 -4.98 12.98 -20.59
C GLU A 118 -6.20 12.82 -19.68
N ILE A 119 -6.12 11.96 -18.66
CA ILE A 119 -7.17 11.81 -17.63
C ILE A 119 -7.35 13.11 -16.84
N ILE A 120 -6.26 13.72 -16.36
CA ILE A 120 -6.30 15.00 -15.64
C ILE A 120 -6.92 16.10 -16.52
N ASP A 121 -6.51 16.17 -17.78
CA ASP A 121 -7.00 17.15 -18.74
C ASP A 121 -8.50 16.96 -19.02
N PHE A 122 -8.95 15.72 -19.17
CA PHE A 122 -10.37 15.40 -19.36
C PHE A 122 -11.21 15.80 -18.13
N GLU A 123 -10.77 15.44 -16.92
CA GLU A 123 -11.52 15.68 -15.68
C GLU A 123 -11.48 17.15 -15.24
N SER A 124 -10.41 17.89 -15.54
CA SER A 124 -10.37 19.33 -15.29
C SER A 124 -11.42 20.12 -16.09
N ARG A 125 -11.91 19.55 -17.20
CA ARG A 125 -12.93 20.15 -18.08
C ARG A 125 -14.34 19.67 -17.74
N SER A 126 -14.48 18.57 -16.99
CA SER A 126 -15.77 18.07 -16.54
C SER A 126 -16.18 18.73 -15.22
N SER A 127 -17.48 18.89 -14.99
CA SER A 127 -18.03 19.49 -13.77
C SER A 127 -18.13 18.49 -12.60
N SER A 128 -17.55 17.28 -12.74
CA SER A 128 -17.52 16.26 -11.70
C SER A 128 -16.47 16.58 -10.64
N LYS A 129 -16.91 16.93 -9.44
CA LYS A 129 -16.07 17.34 -8.30
C LYS A 129 -15.35 16.20 -7.57
N GLY A 130 -15.20 15.02 -8.20
CA GLY A 130 -14.57 13.87 -7.55
C GLY A 130 -13.11 14.14 -7.23
N ASP A 131 -12.38 14.68 -8.21
CA ASP A 131 -10.94 14.84 -8.16
C ASP A 131 -10.54 16.24 -7.69
N HIS A 132 -9.56 16.29 -6.79
CA HIS A 132 -9.12 17.53 -6.16
C HIS A 132 -8.03 18.21 -6.99
N PHE A 133 -8.44 19.20 -7.76
CA PHE A 133 -7.55 20.17 -8.39
C PHE A 133 -7.49 21.40 -7.47
N ALA A 134 -6.32 21.70 -6.91
CA ALA A 134 -6.19 22.83 -5.98
C ALA A 134 -6.59 24.14 -6.69
N ALA A 135 -7.28 25.06 -5.98
CA ALA A 135 -7.75 26.33 -6.53
C ALA A 135 -6.63 27.22 -7.12
N SER A 136 -5.36 26.97 -6.74
CA SER A 136 -4.17 27.64 -7.27
C SER A 136 -3.42 26.84 -8.36
N GLY A 137 -3.95 25.67 -8.80
CA GLY A 137 -3.33 24.81 -9.81
C GLY A 137 -2.10 24.02 -9.36
N ASN A 138 -1.65 24.21 -8.11
CA ASN A 138 -0.37 23.66 -7.63
C ASN A 138 -0.37 22.14 -7.43
N ASN A 139 -1.54 21.50 -7.31
CA ASN A 139 -1.66 20.05 -7.15
C ASN A 139 -2.77 19.52 -8.07
N ALA A 140 -2.51 18.37 -8.70
CA ALA A 140 -3.51 17.57 -9.38
C ALA A 140 -3.54 16.17 -8.76
N ARG A 141 -4.74 15.58 -8.68
CA ARG A 141 -4.95 14.23 -8.16
C ARG A 141 -5.83 13.46 -9.12
N ILE A 142 -5.54 12.18 -9.30
CA ILE A 142 -6.43 11.21 -9.94
C ILE A 142 -6.89 10.22 -8.87
N TRP A 143 -8.16 10.29 -8.45
CA TRP A 143 -8.80 9.22 -7.66
C TRP A 143 -9.05 8.01 -8.53
N ASN A 144 -9.00 6.81 -7.95
CA ASN A 144 -9.15 5.54 -8.65
C ASN A 144 -8.34 5.46 -9.96
N SER A 145 -7.09 5.92 -9.90
CA SER A 145 -6.20 5.89 -11.06
C SER A 145 -5.92 4.48 -11.56
N PHE A 146 -6.08 3.46 -10.70
CA PHE A 146 -6.01 2.05 -11.09
C PHE A 146 -7.02 1.73 -12.19
N GLN A 147 -8.31 1.89 -11.90
CA GLN A 147 -9.37 1.60 -12.87
C GLN A 147 -9.36 2.59 -14.04
N LYS A 148 -9.18 3.90 -13.77
CA LYS A 148 -9.13 4.91 -14.84
C LYS A 148 -7.98 4.63 -15.82
N HIS A 149 -6.83 4.13 -15.36
CA HIS A 149 -5.72 3.74 -16.24
C HIS A 149 -6.07 2.52 -17.09
N ALA A 150 -6.68 1.49 -16.48
CA ALA A 150 -7.14 0.30 -17.21
C ALA A 150 -8.12 0.66 -18.34
N GLU A 151 -9.08 1.54 -18.07
CA GLU A 151 -10.08 1.96 -19.06
C GLU A 151 -9.48 2.86 -20.15
N HIS A 152 -8.57 3.76 -19.78
CA HIS A 152 -8.02 4.78 -20.68
C HIS A 152 -6.92 4.24 -21.59
N HIS A 153 -6.03 3.39 -21.07
CA HIS A 153 -4.92 2.82 -21.84
C HIS A 153 -4.57 1.37 -21.42
N PRO A 154 -5.43 0.38 -21.74
CA PRO A 154 -5.24 -1.01 -21.32
C PRO A 154 -3.86 -1.62 -21.61
N PRO A 155 -3.20 -1.39 -22.77
CA PRO A 155 -1.88 -2.00 -23.04
C PRO A 155 -0.78 -1.58 -22.06
N SER A 156 -0.81 -0.33 -21.58
CA SER A 156 0.20 0.16 -20.63
C SER A 156 -0.14 -0.23 -19.21
N PHE A 157 -1.43 -0.32 -18.87
CA PHE A 157 -1.92 -0.85 -17.60
C PHE A 157 -1.51 -2.31 -17.40
N VAL A 158 -1.81 -3.17 -18.39
CA VAL A 158 -1.43 -4.60 -18.39
C VAL A 158 0.07 -4.79 -18.19
N ARG A 159 0.90 -4.02 -18.89
CA ARG A 159 2.36 -4.10 -18.73
C ARG A 159 2.86 -3.56 -17.39
N TYR A 160 2.18 -2.59 -16.80
CA TYR A 160 2.57 -1.98 -15.54
C TYR A 160 2.25 -2.87 -14.33
N TYR A 161 1.04 -3.45 -14.30
CA TYR A 161 0.58 -4.31 -13.20
C TYR A 161 0.96 -5.79 -13.35
N SER A 162 1.62 -6.17 -14.45
CA SER A 162 2.35 -7.45 -14.55
C SER A 162 3.70 -7.44 -13.80
N ASN A 163 4.01 -6.39 -13.03
CA ASN A 163 5.25 -6.30 -12.26
C ASN A 163 5.27 -7.32 -11.11
N PRO A 164 6.17 -8.33 -11.13
CA PRO A 164 6.20 -9.34 -10.09
C PRO A 164 6.56 -8.82 -8.71
N TRP A 165 7.36 -7.76 -8.65
CA TRP A 165 7.79 -7.19 -7.38
C TRP A 165 6.64 -6.54 -6.62
N LEU A 166 5.60 -6.06 -7.30
CA LEU A 166 4.39 -5.58 -6.63
C LEU A 166 3.73 -6.72 -5.88
N ARG A 167 3.51 -7.86 -6.54
CA ARG A 167 2.92 -9.05 -5.95
C ARG A 167 3.73 -9.55 -4.74
N ARG A 168 5.06 -9.64 -4.86
CA ARG A 168 5.94 -10.10 -3.77
C ARG A 168 5.88 -9.20 -2.54
N VAL A 169 5.87 -7.88 -2.76
CA VAL A 169 5.71 -6.90 -1.68
C VAL A 169 4.34 -7.06 -1.00
N CYS A 170 3.26 -7.21 -1.77
CA CYS A 170 1.93 -7.47 -1.22
C CYS A 170 1.89 -8.77 -0.40
N GLU A 171 2.39 -9.87 -0.95
CA GLU A 171 2.38 -11.19 -0.29
C GLU A 171 3.23 -11.21 0.98
N SER A 172 4.32 -10.42 1.05
CA SER A 172 5.13 -10.29 2.27
C SER A 172 4.37 -9.70 3.46
N TRP A 173 3.29 -8.94 3.22
CA TRP A 173 2.57 -8.21 4.27
C TRP A 173 1.10 -8.62 4.41
N LEU A 174 0.38 -8.66 3.28
CA LEU A 174 -1.07 -8.84 3.22
C LEU A 174 -1.49 -10.29 2.95
N GLY A 175 -0.53 -11.12 2.49
CA GLY A 175 -0.80 -12.43 1.92
C GLY A 175 -1.34 -12.36 0.48
N PRO A 176 -1.79 -13.50 -0.08
CA PRO A 176 -2.39 -13.55 -1.41
C PRO A 176 -3.76 -12.85 -1.43
N SER A 177 -4.35 -12.75 -2.63
CA SER A 177 -5.72 -12.24 -2.81
C SER A 177 -5.90 -10.78 -2.35
N TYR A 178 -4.83 -9.99 -2.39
CA TYR A 178 -4.88 -8.56 -2.12
C TYR A 178 -5.65 -7.82 -3.22
N GLN A 179 -6.27 -6.68 -2.88
CA GLN A 179 -6.88 -5.78 -3.86
C GLN A 179 -6.01 -4.52 -3.99
N VAL A 180 -5.62 -4.18 -5.21
CA VAL A 180 -4.88 -2.95 -5.53
C VAL A 180 -5.86 -1.81 -5.76
N THR A 181 -5.71 -0.72 -5.01
CA THR A 181 -6.23 0.59 -5.43
C THR A 181 -5.06 1.54 -5.60
N ALA A 182 -5.22 2.55 -6.46
CA ALA A 182 -4.13 3.46 -6.73
C ALA A 182 -4.63 4.87 -7.05
N GLN A 183 -3.84 5.88 -6.67
CA GLN A 183 -4.16 7.28 -6.91
C GLN A 183 -2.91 8.05 -7.32
N VAL A 184 -3.04 8.88 -8.35
CA VAL A 184 -1.92 9.72 -8.79
C VAL A 184 -1.93 11.02 -8.03
N ASN A 185 -0.79 11.40 -7.47
CA ASN A 185 -0.56 12.72 -6.90
C ASN A 185 0.53 13.44 -7.69
N LEU A 186 0.18 14.59 -8.26
CA LEU A 186 1.10 15.51 -8.93
C LEU A 186 1.20 16.81 -8.11
N VAL A 187 2.41 17.12 -7.66
CA VAL A 187 2.73 18.31 -6.86
C VAL A 187 3.68 19.20 -7.63
N ARG A 188 3.19 20.37 -8.06
CA ARG A 188 3.95 21.36 -8.81
C ARG A 188 4.90 22.16 -7.90
N PRO A 189 5.89 22.87 -8.48
CA PRO A 189 6.71 23.86 -7.78
C PRO A 189 5.89 24.77 -6.85
N GLY A 190 6.34 24.92 -5.60
CA GLY A 190 5.66 25.71 -4.56
C GLY A 190 4.56 24.97 -3.80
N GLY A 191 4.30 23.69 -4.11
CA GLY A 191 3.35 22.84 -3.39
C GLY A 191 3.72 22.70 -1.91
N LYS A 192 2.75 22.95 -1.02
CA LYS A 192 2.97 23.00 0.43
C LYS A 192 3.06 21.60 1.06
N PRO A 193 3.84 21.45 2.15
CA PRO A 193 3.94 20.17 2.84
C PRO A 193 2.60 19.82 3.50
N GLN A 194 2.34 18.53 3.64
CA GLN A 194 1.21 18.04 4.42
C GLN A 194 1.58 17.96 5.91
N VAL A 195 0.57 17.95 6.77
CA VAL A 195 0.74 17.60 8.19
C VAL A 195 0.95 16.09 8.31
N SER A 196 1.78 15.67 9.27
CA SER A 196 2.00 14.26 9.57
C SER A 196 0.69 13.53 9.83
N HIS A 197 0.56 12.33 9.29
CA HIS A 197 -0.59 11.48 9.52
C HIS A 197 -0.23 10.01 9.50
N ARG A 198 -1.21 9.21 9.92
CA ARG A 198 -1.31 7.78 9.63
C ARG A 198 -2.40 7.61 8.58
N ASP A 199 -2.22 6.61 7.73
CA ASP A 199 -3.18 6.30 6.68
C ASP A 199 -4.37 5.49 7.21
N TYR A 200 -5.20 5.04 6.28
CA TYR A 200 -6.43 4.32 6.53
C TYR A 200 -6.17 2.98 7.27
N HIS A 201 -7.16 2.44 7.99
CA HIS A 201 -8.57 2.83 8.00
C HIS A 201 -8.91 4.03 8.90
N LEU A 202 -8.20 4.20 10.01
CA LEU A 202 -8.54 5.21 11.02
C LEU A 202 -7.93 6.59 10.75
N GLY A 203 -7.04 6.73 9.76
CA GLY A 203 -6.45 8.02 9.36
C GLY A 203 -7.44 9.10 8.93
N PHE A 204 -8.60 8.69 8.41
CA PHE A 204 -9.72 9.59 8.06
C PHE A 204 -10.65 9.86 9.25
N GLN A 205 -10.35 9.24 10.39
CA GLN A 205 -11.02 9.27 11.70
C GLN A 205 -10.91 10.60 12.45
N THR A 206 -11.99 11.15 13.03
CA THR A 206 -11.80 12.10 14.14
C THR A 206 -11.26 11.37 15.37
N ALA A 207 -10.62 12.09 16.30
CA ALA A 207 -10.08 11.49 17.53
C ALA A 207 -11.18 10.81 18.37
N GLU A 208 -12.37 11.40 18.44
CA GLU A 208 -13.54 10.86 19.14
C GLU A 208 -14.06 9.58 18.48
N SER A 209 -13.90 9.45 17.16
CA SER A 209 -14.26 8.24 16.44
C SER A 209 -13.24 7.14 16.66
N CYS A 210 -11.94 7.46 16.59
CA CYS A 210 -10.86 6.54 16.92
C CYS A 210 -11.01 6.00 18.36
N SER A 211 -11.33 6.85 19.35
CA SER A 211 -11.44 6.44 20.75
C SER A 211 -12.55 5.43 21.06
N ARG A 212 -13.49 5.19 20.12
CA ARG A 212 -14.54 4.15 20.26
C ARG A 212 -14.07 2.76 19.86
N TYR A 213 -12.99 2.66 19.07
CA TYR A 213 -12.43 1.38 18.67
C TYR A 213 -11.57 0.78 19.79
N PRO A 214 -11.67 -0.54 20.06
CA PRO A 214 -10.74 -1.23 20.94
C PRO A 214 -9.28 -0.95 20.54
N LYS A 215 -8.38 -0.82 21.52
CA LYS A 215 -6.94 -0.62 21.31
C LYS A 215 -6.39 -1.64 20.29
N VAL A 216 -6.74 -2.92 20.49
CA VAL A 216 -6.34 -4.01 19.59
C VAL A 216 -6.87 -3.85 18.17
N THR A 217 -8.06 -3.26 17.97
CA THR A 217 -8.61 -3.02 16.62
C THR A 217 -7.86 -1.89 15.91
N GLN A 218 -7.43 -0.86 16.64
CA GLN A 218 -6.58 0.20 16.06
C GLN A 218 -5.23 -0.36 15.60
N VAL A 219 -4.66 -1.30 16.36
CA VAL A 219 -3.42 -1.99 16.00
C VAL A 219 -3.68 -3.02 14.88
N ALA A 220 -4.81 -3.71 14.87
CA ALA A 220 -5.10 -4.69 13.83
C ALA A 220 -5.29 -4.05 12.44
N SER A 221 -5.80 -2.81 12.37
CA SER A 221 -6.07 -2.17 11.07
C SER A 221 -4.82 -1.92 10.23
N GLN A 222 -3.65 -1.72 10.85
CA GLN A 222 -2.40 -1.56 10.09
C GLN A 222 -1.94 -2.84 9.40
N TYR A 223 -2.38 -4.02 9.85
CA TYR A 223 -2.01 -5.30 9.24
C TYR A 223 -2.89 -5.68 8.05
N LEU A 224 -3.93 -4.89 7.76
CA LEU A 224 -4.88 -5.17 6.68
C LEU A 224 -4.61 -4.31 5.43
N THR A 225 -3.62 -3.42 5.50
CA THR A 225 -3.35 -2.45 4.44
C THR A 225 -1.86 -2.22 4.28
N LEU A 226 -1.45 -1.91 3.06
CA LEU A 226 -0.08 -1.57 2.68
C LEU A 226 -0.11 -0.28 1.89
N GLN A 227 0.76 0.66 2.26
CA GLN A 227 0.98 1.86 1.46
C GLN A 227 2.22 1.69 0.62
N GLY A 228 2.15 2.19 -0.61
CA GLY A 228 3.30 2.33 -1.48
C GLY A 228 3.17 3.52 -2.39
N ALA A 229 4.26 3.86 -3.06
CA ALA A 229 4.25 4.84 -4.13
C ALA A 229 5.33 4.47 -5.15
N VAL A 230 4.96 4.45 -6.43
CA VAL A 230 5.92 4.39 -7.53
C VAL A 230 6.18 5.81 -8.01
N ALA A 231 7.45 6.17 -8.16
CA ALA A 231 7.85 7.48 -8.64
C ALA A 231 7.63 7.58 -10.16
N HIS A 232 6.77 8.50 -10.58
CA HIS A 232 6.48 8.82 -11.99
C HIS A 232 7.26 10.04 -12.49
N SER A 233 8.10 10.61 -11.64
CA SER A 233 9.12 11.61 -11.95
C SER A 233 10.36 11.35 -11.08
N ASP A 234 11.49 11.93 -11.44
CA ASP A 234 12.57 12.09 -10.46
C ASP A 234 12.05 12.92 -9.28
N MET A 235 12.44 12.53 -8.07
CA MET A 235 12.07 13.17 -6.81
C MET A 235 13.31 13.45 -5.97
N PRO A 236 14.15 14.42 -6.37
CA PRO A 236 15.24 14.88 -5.51
C PRO A 236 14.66 15.51 -4.23
N LEU A 237 15.44 15.58 -3.15
CA LEU A 237 14.93 15.99 -1.83
C LEU A 237 14.24 17.37 -1.84
N GLU A 238 14.71 18.29 -2.68
CA GLU A 238 14.11 19.61 -2.87
C GLU A 238 12.73 19.60 -3.53
N SER A 239 12.33 18.55 -4.25
CA SER A 239 10.98 18.39 -4.78
C SER A 239 9.99 17.88 -3.74
N GLY A 240 10.47 17.61 -2.52
CA GLY A 240 9.67 17.19 -1.37
C GLY A 240 9.13 15.76 -1.46
N PRO A 241 9.95 14.73 -1.75
CA PRO A 241 9.52 13.34 -1.57
C PRO A 241 8.95 13.11 -0.16
N THR A 242 8.25 12.00 0.02
CA THR A 242 7.54 11.71 1.28
C THR A 242 8.50 11.78 2.47
N ARG A 243 8.05 12.46 3.52
CA ARG A 243 8.71 12.57 4.82
C ARG A 243 8.20 11.43 5.68
N PHE A 244 9.10 10.68 6.29
CA PHE A 244 8.80 9.52 7.14
C PHE A 244 9.38 9.73 8.53
N LEU A 245 8.77 9.13 9.53
CA LEU A 245 9.36 9.01 10.87
C LEU A 245 9.53 7.52 11.19
N PRO A 246 10.69 6.92 10.89
CA PRO A 246 10.94 5.50 11.10
C PRO A 246 10.61 5.03 12.51
N PHE A 247 10.16 3.78 12.64
CA PHE A 247 9.75 3.13 13.90
C PHE A 247 8.48 3.70 14.55
N SER A 248 7.93 4.83 14.08
CA SER A 248 6.72 5.44 14.64
C SER A 248 5.46 4.57 14.50
N GLN A 249 5.44 3.61 13.58
CA GLN A 249 4.33 2.66 13.42
C GLN A 249 4.17 1.73 14.62
N GLN A 250 5.27 1.48 15.35
CA GLN A 250 5.26 0.62 16.55
C GLN A 250 4.52 1.27 17.74
N PHE A 251 4.16 2.55 17.62
CA PHE A 251 3.39 3.22 18.67
C PHE A 251 1.89 2.91 18.54
N ASP A 252 1.40 1.99 19.37
CA ASP A 252 0.00 1.53 19.38
C ASP A 252 -1.04 2.66 19.50
N GLN A 253 -0.67 3.76 20.17
CA GLN A 253 -1.53 4.91 20.40
C GLN A 253 -1.55 5.92 19.25
N GLY A 254 -0.85 5.67 18.14
CA GLY A 254 -0.58 6.75 17.20
C GLY A 254 -1.80 7.32 16.48
N PHE A 255 -2.90 6.59 16.30
CA PHE A 255 -4.17 7.19 15.81
C PHE A 255 -4.80 8.20 16.77
N MET A 256 -4.47 8.10 18.07
CA MET A 256 -4.83 9.10 19.07
C MET A 256 -3.80 10.25 19.16
N ALA A 257 -2.58 10.03 18.66
CA ALA A 257 -1.44 10.89 18.92
C ALA A 257 -1.10 11.85 17.78
N TYR A 258 -1.18 11.40 16.52
CA TYR A 258 -0.57 12.13 15.40
C TYR A 258 -1.14 13.53 15.11
N ARG A 259 -2.31 13.83 15.67
CA ARG A 259 -2.99 15.13 15.55
C ARG A 259 -2.62 16.11 16.66
N LEU A 260 -1.96 15.63 17.70
CA LEU A 260 -1.56 16.44 18.85
C LEU A 260 -0.35 17.29 18.47
N GLY A 261 -0.37 18.56 18.87
CA GLY A 261 0.67 19.53 18.49
C GLY A 261 2.09 19.04 18.81
N GLU A 262 2.29 18.48 20.00
CA GLU A 262 3.61 17.98 20.43
C GLU A 262 4.15 16.82 19.58
N PHE A 263 3.27 16.02 18.97
CA PHE A 263 3.66 14.93 18.06
C PHE A 263 3.93 15.46 16.64
N ILE A 264 3.16 16.45 16.18
CA ILE A 264 3.40 17.16 14.92
C ILE A 264 4.76 17.87 14.99
N ASP A 265 5.01 18.61 16.07
CA ASP A 265 6.28 19.32 16.28
C ASP A 265 7.46 18.35 16.30
N TYR A 266 7.32 17.21 16.97
CA TYR A 266 8.35 16.18 16.99
C TYR A 266 8.57 15.58 15.60
N PHE A 267 7.50 15.28 14.84
CA PHE A 267 7.63 14.81 13.46
C PHE A 267 8.38 15.83 12.60
N ASP A 268 7.97 17.11 12.62
CA ASP A 268 8.56 18.17 11.79
C ASP A 268 10.05 18.40 12.08
N GLN A 269 10.51 18.07 13.29
CA GLN A 269 11.91 18.14 13.71
C GLN A 269 12.74 16.90 13.37
N ASN A 270 12.12 15.73 13.19
CA ASN A 270 12.84 14.44 13.17
C ASN A 270 12.54 13.55 11.94
N TRP A 271 11.70 14.00 11.01
CA TRP A 271 11.42 13.23 9.80
C TRP A 271 12.69 13.02 8.95
N VAL A 272 12.69 11.92 8.20
CA VAL A 272 13.68 11.58 7.18
C VAL A 272 13.01 11.49 5.82
N SER A 273 13.80 11.57 4.75
CA SER A 273 13.31 11.33 3.40
C SER A 273 14.44 10.74 2.54
N VAL A 274 14.05 10.04 1.49
CA VAL A 274 14.96 9.42 0.51
C VAL A 274 14.58 9.95 -0.85
N ASP A 275 15.57 10.36 -1.65
CA ASP A 275 15.35 10.76 -3.03
C ASP A 275 14.97 9.54 -3.88
N LEU A 276 14.05 9.71 -4.82
CA LEU A 276 13.61 8.63 -5.72
C LEU A 276 13.90 9.02 -7.17
N LYS A 277 14.28 8.04 -7.98
CA LYS A 277 14.32 8.16 -9.44
C LYS A 277 13.00 7.70 -10.04
N MET A 278 12.65 8.22 -11.20
CA MET A 278 11.48 7.73 -11.93
C MET A 278 11.59 6.21 -12.12
N GLY A 279 10.57 5.48 -11.66
CA GLY A 279 10.54 4.02 -11.64
C GLY A 279 10.95 3.37 -10.32
N ASP A 280 11.49 4.09 -9.35
CA ASP A 280 11.68 3.58 -7.99
C ASP A 280 10.34 3.48 -7.25
N ALA A 281 10.27 2.59 -6.27
CA ALA A 281 9.12 2.46 -5.39
C ALA A 281 9.52 2.60 -3.92
N VAL A 282 8.61 3.16 -3.12
CA VAL A 282 8.68 3.13 -1.65
C VAL A 282 7.46 2.41 -1.12
N PHE A 283 7.65 1.55 -0.11
CA PHE A 283 6.57 0.86 0.59
C PHE A 283 6.73 1.06 2.09
N PHE A 284 5.61 1.23 2.78
CA PHE A 284 5.61 1.53 4.20
C PHE A 284 4.34 1.05 4.90
N ASN A 285 4.48 0.83 6.21
CA ASN A 285 3.38 0.45 7.06
C ASN A 285 2.39 1.65 7.17
N PRO A 286 1.08 1.44 7.00
CA PRO A 286 0.06 2.50 7.07
C PRO A 286 0.02 3.28 8.41
N ALA A 287 0.51 2.68 9.50
CA ALA A 287 0.64 3.33 10.81
C ALA A 287 1.94 4.14 10.96
N LEU A 288 2.84 4.13 9.97
CA LEU A 288 4.01 5.00 9.98
C LEU A 288 3.57 6.46 9.88
N PHE A 289 4.08 7.31 10.77
CA PHE A 289 3.87 8.74 10.65
C PHE A 289 4.60 9.23 9.40
N HIS A 290 3.86 9.86 8.50
CA HIS A 290 4.42 10.37 7.27
C HIS A 290 3.63 11.58 6.76
N ALA A 291 4.22 12.30 5.81
CA ALA A 291 3.60 13.42 5.13
C ALA A 291 4.29 13.72 3.80
N ALA A 292 3.55 14.21 2.81
CA ALA A 292 4.19 14.80 1.63
C ALA A 292 5.08 16.01 2.03
N GLY A 293 6.27 16.09 1.43
CA GLY A 293 7.18 17.22 1.60
C GLY A 293 6.80 18.43 0.74
N GLU A 294 7.36 19.59 1.09
CA GLU A 294 7.24 20.82 0.30
C GLU A 294 8.03 20.70 -1.01
N ASN A 295 7.41 21.02 -2.13
CA ASN A 295 8.11 21.13 -3.40
C ASN A 295 8.74 22.53 -3.51
N ARG A 296 10.04 22.62 -3.21
CA ARG A 296 10.82 23.86 -3.24
C ARG A 296 11.54 24.08 -4.57
N THR A 297 11.34 23.20 -5.56
CA THR A 297 11.91 23.37 -6.90
C THR A 297 11.19 24.47 -7.67
N THR A 298 11.75 24.83 -8.82
CA THR A 298 11.12 25.74 -9.79
C THR A 298 10.71 25.03 -11.08
N ASN A 299 11.11 23.77 -11.27
CA ASN A 299 11.03 23.07 -12.55
C ASN A 299 10.67 21.57 -12.44
N VAL A 300 10.45 21.03 -11.24
CA VAL A 300 10.08 19.61 -11.05
C VAL A 300 8.63 19.50 -10.64
N GLU A 301 7.82 18.88 -11.50
CA GLU A 301 6.48 18.43 -11.14
C GLU A 301 6.58 17.03 -10.55
N ARG A 302 6.53 16.95 -9.23
CA ARG A 302 6.70 15.68 -8.51
C ARG A 302 5.45 14.83 -8.73
N SER A 303 5.56 13.73 -9.46
CA SER A 303 4.45 12.82 -9.76
C SER A 303 4.69 11.45 -9.15
N ALA A 304 3.72 10.94 -8.39
CA ALA A 304 3.75 9.60 -7.81
C ALA A 304 2.43 8.89 -8.07
N ASN A 305 2.48 7.60 -8.42
CA ASN A 305 1.32 6.72 -8.39
C ASN A 305 1.30 6.03 -7.01
N LEU A 306 0.39 6.48 -6.15
CA LEU A 306 0.23 5.98 -4.78
C LEU A 306 -0.55 4.68 -4.81
N LEU A 307 0.03 3.63 -4.25
CA LEU A 307 -0.57 2.31 -4.14
C LEU A 307 -1.17 2.17 -2.73
N GLN A 308 -2.45 1.86 -2.67
CA GLN A 308 -3.19 1.64 -1.43
C GLN A 308 -3.78 0.24 -1.50
N ILE A 309 -3.06 -0.71 -0.95
CA ILE A 309 -3.32 -2.12 -1.20
C ILE A 309 -3.93 -2.71 0.06
N SER A 310 -5.01 -3.48 -0.11
CA SER A 310 -5.72 -4.06 1.03
C SER A 310 -5.67 -5.58 0.99
N SER A 311 -5.57 -6.18 2.17
CA SER A 311 -5.79 -7.61 2.34
C SER A 311 -7.22 -7.97 1.93
N ALA A 312 -7.42 -9.20 1.44
CA ALA A 312 -8.74 -9.80 1.23
C ALA A 312 -9.70 -9.68 2.42
N PHE A 313 -9.15 -9.57 3.64
CA PHE A 313 -9.93 -9.48 4.88
C PHE A 313 -10.24 -8.03 5.30
N GLY A 314 -9.72 -7.04 4.57
CA GLY A 314 -9.90 -5.62 4.82
C GLY A 314 -10.97 -4.98 3.95
N ARG A 315 -11.35 -3.74 4.29
CA ARG A 315 -12.12 -2.88 3.39
C ARG A 315 -11.17 -1.97 2.63
N THR A 316 -11.38 -1.83 1.33
CA THR A 316 -10.58 -0.92 0.50
C THR A 316 -11.09 0.52 0.64
N MET A 317 -10.24 1.49 0.29
CA MET A 317 -10.62 2.89 0.31
C MET A 317 -11.58 3.24 -0.83
N GLU A 318 -11.37 2.63 -1.99
CA GLU A 318 -12.12 2.84 -3.22
C GLU A 318 -12.69 1.50 -3.69
N SER A 319 -13.89 1.53 -4.26
CA SER A 319 -14.46 0.37 -4.96
C SER A 319 -13.82 0.24 -6.33
N ILE A 320 -13.41 -0.97 -6.69
CA ILE A 320 -12.90 -1.32 -8.02
C ILE A 320 -13.96 -2.15 -8.75
N ASP A 321 -14.21 -1.82 -10.02
CA ASP A 321 -15.02 -2.62 -10.93
C ASP A 321 -14.10 -3.58 -11.70
N THR A 322 -13.84 -4.75 -11.10
CA THR A 322 -12.96 -5.78 -11.68
C THR A 322 -13.51 -6.30 -13.00
N ALA A 323 -14.83 -6.47 -13.14
CA ALA A 323 -15.46 -6.88 -14.38
C ALA A 323 -15.15 -5.93 -15.55
N THR A 324 -15.28 -4.61 -15.34
CA THR A 324 -14.92 -3.62 -16.36
C THR A 324 -13.42 -3.65 -16.67
N ILE A 325 -12.54 -3.75 -15.67
CA ILE A 325 -11.10 -3.82 -15.90
C ILE A 325 -10.72 -5.06 -16.72
N ILE A 326 -11.25 -6.23 -16.33
CA ILE A 326 -11.01 -7.50 -17.02
C ILE A 326 -11.51 -7.40 -18.47
N ASP A 327 -12.73 -6.92 -18.71
CA ASP A 327 -13.26 -6.72 -20.06
C ASP A 327 -12.37 -5.82 -20.92
N LYS A 328 -11.93 -4.69 -20.37
CA LYS A 328 -11.08 -3.72 -21.09
C LYS A 328 -9.68 -4.24 -21.38
N CYS A 329 -9.14 -5.06 -20.49
CA CYS A 329 -7.74 -5.46 -20.55
C CYS A 329 -7.51 -6.84 -21.19
N TRP A 330 -8.54 -7.69 -21.33
CA TRP A 330 -8.34 -9.10 -21.68
C TRP A 330 -7.57 -9.33 -22.97
N ASP A 331 -7.88 -8.59 -24.04
CA ASP A 331 -7.16 -8.72 -25.32
C ASP A 331 -5.65 -8.45 -25.15
N ASP A 332 -5.27 -7.51 -24.27
CA ASP A 332 -3.87 -7.19 -23.99
C ASP A 332 -3.24 -8.18 -22.99
N VAL A 333 -4.02 -8.76 -22.08
CA VAL A 333 -3.59 -9.90 -21.22
C VAL A 333 -3.20 -11.08 -22.12
N GLN A 334 -4.04 -11.44 -23.10
CA GLN A 334 -3.75 -12.53 -24.03
C GLN A 334 -2.50 -12.24 -24.87
N LYS A 335 -2.38 -11.04 -25.44
CA LYS A 335 -1.17 -10.62 -26.16
C LYS A 335 0.08 -10.66 -25.30
N LEU A 336 -0.02 -10.30 -24.01
CA LEU A 336 1.10 -10.40 -23.08
C LEU A 336 1.52 -11.86 -22.90
N CYS A 337 0.57 -12.80 -22.77
CA CYS A 337 0.86 -14.23 -22.63
C CYS A 337 1.48 -14.85 -23.90
N GLU A 338 1.11 -14.36 -25.08
CA GLU A 338 1.66 -14.82 -26.37
C GLU A 338 3.09 -14.33 -26.63
N GLN A 339 3.56 -13.32 -25.89
CA GLN A 339 4.94 -12.86 -25.97
C GLN A 339 5.87 -13.89 -25.32
N GLY A 340 6.75 -14.50 -26.12
CA GLY A 340 7.69 -15.51 -25.64
C GLY A 340 8.70 -15.06 -24.57
N SER A 341 8.74 -13.76 -24.24
CA SER A 341 9.55 -13.20 -23.16
C SER A 341 8.80 -13.04 -21.83
N THR A 342 7.47 -13.20 -21.82
CA THR A 342 6.66 -13.06 -20.61
C THR A 342 6.80 -14.28 -19.73
N THR A 343 7.07 -14.06 -18.46
CA THR A 343 7.19 -15.12 -17.44
C THR A 343 5.84 -15.44 -16.80
N GLN A 344 5.71 -16.65 -16.24
CA GLN A 344 4.51 -17.02 -15.48
C GLN A 344 4.29 -16.08 -14.27
N ASP A 345 5.37 -15.62 -13.64
CA ASP A 345 5.31 -14.71 -12.49
C ASP A 345 4.73 -13.34 -12.90
N GLU A 346 5.04 -12.83 -14.10
CA GLU A 346 4.42 -11.62 -14.65
C GLU A 346 2.92 -11.81 -14.92
N ILE A 347 2.52 -12.97 -15.44
CA ILE A 347 1.10 -13.30 -15.70
C ILE A 347 0.33 -13.37 -14.39
N ASP A 348 0.80 -14.17 -13.44
CA ASP A 348 0.15 -14.35 -12.15
C ASP A 348 0.03 -13.02 -11.38
N SER A 349 1.04 -12.16 -11.49
CA SER A 349 1.03 -10.83 -10.86
C SER A 349 -0.03 -9.91 -11.45
N LEU A 350 -0.23 -9.97 -12.77
CA LEU A 350 -1.30 -9.24 -13.43
C LEU A 350 -2.67 -9.77 -13.00
N LEU A 351 -2.87 -11.09 -13.01
CA LEU A 351 -4.16 -11.68 -12.63
C LEU A 351 -4.51 -11.36 -11.16
N ALA A 352 -3.53 -11.45 -10.27
CA ALA A 352 -3.68 -11.08 -8.86
C ALA A 352 -3.98 -9.58 -8.66
N ALA A 353 -3.54 -8.71 -9.58
CA ALA A 353 -3.84 -7.28 -9.50
C ALA A 353 -5.25 -6.93 -9.99
N ILE A 354 -5.76 -7.60 -11.03
CA ILE A 354 -7.01 -7.21 -11.72
C ILE A 354 -8.25 -7.99 -11.26
N GLY A 355 -8.10 -9.12 -10.57
CA GLY A 355 -9.22 -9.96 -10.14
C GLY A 355 -9.27 -10.17 -8.62
N GLU A 356 -10.48 -10.40 -8.12
CA GLU A 356 -10.71 -10.82 -6.73
C GLU A 356 -10.22 -12.25 -6.48
N GLY A 357 -9.12 -12.38 -5.73
CA GLY A 357 -8.54 -13.68 -5.40
C GLY A 357 -9.15 -14.35 -4.17
N TYR A 358 -10.04 -13.69 -3.43
CA TYR A 358 -10.68 -14.26 -2.24
C TYR A 358 -12.13 -14.63 -2.57
N PRO A 359 -12.55 -15.89 -2.38
CA PRO A 359 -13.85 -16.37 -2.86
C PRO A 359 -15.05 -15.86 -2.04
N PHE A 360 -14.83 -15.00 -1.04
CA PHE A 360 -15.87 -14.48 -0.17
C PHE A 360 -15.86 -12.94 -0.15
N PRO A 361 -17.01 -12.28 0.08
CA PRO A 361 -18.33 -12.86 0.32
C PRO A 361 -18.89 -13.56 -0.92
N THR A 362 -19.73 -14.59 -0.70
CA THR A 362 -20.47 -15.26 -1.79
C THR A 362 -21.78 -15.85 -1.27
N ASN A 363 -22.74 -16.10 -2.16
CA ASN A 363 -24.00 -16.73 -1.81
C ASN A 363 -23.84 -18.25 -1.86
N LEU A 364 -23.62 -18.88 -0.70
CA LEU A 364 -23.39 -20.34 -0.61
C LEU A 364 -24.58 -21.20 -1.04
N ASP A 365 -25.81 -20.67 -1.04
CA ASP A 365 -26.98 -21.38 -1.57
C ASP A 365 -26.91 -21.50 -3.10
N ARG A 366 -26.33 -20.50 -3.77
CA ARG A 366 -26.14 -20.47 -5.24
C ARG A 366 -24.79 -21.03 -5.66
N ARG A 367 -23.77 -20.88 -4.82
CA ARG A 367 -22.37 -21.22 -5.07
C ARG A 367 -21.79 -22.05 -3.93
N PRO A 368 -22.27 -23.29 -3.73
CA PRO A 368 -21.64 -24.18 -2.76
C PRO A 368 -20.22 -24.55 -3.21
N PRO A 369 -19.29 -24.89 -2.29
CA PRO A 369 -17.99 -25.45 -2.65
C PRO A 369 -18.16 -26.69 -3.54
N ALA A 370 -17.26 -26.84 -4.52
CA ALA A 370 -17.25 -28.04 -5.36
C ALA A 370 -16.94 -29.29 -4.53
N PRO A 371 -17.37 -30.50 -4.96
CA PRO A 371 -16.99 -31.75 -4.29
C PRO A 371 -15.46 -31.87 -4.18
N GLY A 372 -14.94 -31.88 -2.95
CA GLY A 372 -13.50 -31.93 -2.65
C GLY A 372 -12.81 -30.57 -2.47
N GLY A 373 -13.53 -29.46 -2.63
CA GLY A 373 -13.06 -28.11 -2.34
C GLY A 373 -13.64 -27.54 -1.03
N MET A 374 -12.90 -26.64 -0.40
CA MET A 374 -13.35 -25.95 0.83
C MET A 374 -14.04 -24.60 0.54
N ALA A 375 -13.92 -24.06 -0.68
CA ALA A 375 -14.51 -22.80 -1.10
C ALA A 375 -14.89 -22.82 -2.60
N PRO A 376 -15.78 -21.91 -3.06
CA PRO A 376 -16.05 -21.69 -4.48
C PRO A 376 -14.87 -21.07 -5.24
N GLU A 377 -14.91 -21.10 -6.56
CA GLU A 377 -13.91 -20.48 -7.46
C GLU A 377 -13.86 -18.95 -7.28
N SER A 378 -12.68 -18.35 -7.24
CA SER A 378 -12.49 -16.89 -7.22
C SER A 378 -12.45 -16.30 -8.65
N GLU A 379 -12.40 -14.97 -8.78
CA GLU A 379 -12.18 -14.35 -10.11
C GLU A 379 -10.83 -14.76 -10.67
N VAL A 380 -9.78 -14.70 -9.84
CA VAL A 380 -8.42 -15.08 -10.25
C VAL A 380 -8.35 -16.53 -10.73
N ASP A 381 -9.05 -17.46 -10.07
CA ASP A 381 -9.15 -18.85 -10.54
C ASP A 381 -9.81 -18.96 -11.93
N ILE A 382 -10.87 -18.19 -12.17
CA ILE A 382 -11.53 -18.09 -13.49
C ILE A 382 -10.57 -17.53 -14.53
N LEU A 383 -9.81 -16.48 -14.20
CA LEU A 383 -8.86 -15.87 -15.14
C LEU A 383 -7.73 -16.84 -15.52
N HIS A 384 -7.18 -17.59 -14.56
CA HIS A 384 -6.22 -18.66 -14.87
C HIS A 384 -6.81 -19.72 -15.79
N ARG A 385 -8.04 -20.16 -15.51
CA ARG A 385 -8.74 -21.13 -16.33
C ARG A 385 -9.01 -20.59 -17.75
N ALA A 386 -9.40 -19.34 -17.87
CA ALA A 386 -9.66 -18.66 -19.13
C ALA A 386 -8.40 -18.57 -20.00
N LEU A 387 -7.23 -18.26 -19.42
CA LEU A 387 -5.95 -18.30 -20.14
C LEU A 387 -5.59 -19.71 -20.61
N ASN A 388 -5.69 -20.69 -19.71
CA ASN A 388 -5.36 -22.09 -20.02
C ASN A 388 -6.24 -22.67 -21.13
N GLN A 389 -7.49 -22.22 -21.24
CA GLN A 389 -8.45 -22.68 -22.24
C GLN A 389 -8.52 -21.79 -23.49
N GLY A 390 -7.77 -20.67 -23.52
CA GLY A 390 -7.76 -19.75 -24.65
C GLY A 390 -9.09 -19.01 -24.86
N TRP A 391 -9.79 -18.66 -23.77
CA TRP A 391 -11.07 -17.94 -23.84
C TRP A 391 -10.89 -16.55 -24.47
N ASN A 392 -11.83 -16.16 -25.32
CA ASN A 392 -11.92 -14.79 -25.82
C ASN A 392 -12.51 -13.84 -24.74
N LYS A 393 -12.49 -12.55 -25.05
CA LYS A 393 -13.01 -11.51 -24.14
C LYS A 393 -14.48 -11.74 -23.76
N GLU A 394 -15.33 -12.09 -24.71
CA GLU A 394 -16.76 -12.30 -24.44
C GLU A 394 -17.00 -13.47 -23.48
N GLU A 395 -16.23 -14.55 -23.60
CA GLU A 395 -16.31 -15.72 -22.73
C GLU A 395 -15.89 -15.39 -21.28
N VAL A 396 -14.75 -14.70 -21.10
CA VAL A 396 -14.29 -14.33 -19.76
C VAL A 396 -15.22 -13.29 -19.12
N SER A 397 -15.63 -12.26 -19.85
CA SER A 397 -16.54 -11.23 -19.33
C SER A 397 -17.88 -11.84 -18.92
N SER A 398 -18.40 -12.81 -19.68
CA SER A 398 -19.61 -13.55 -19.33
C SER A 398 -19.43 -14.39 -18.05
N ALA A 399 -18.27 -15.01 -17.85
CA ALA A 399 -18.00 -15.80 -16.66
C ALA A 399 -17.87 -14.94 -15.40
N ILE A 400 -17.16 -13.80 -15.49
CA ILE A 400 -17.02 -12.84 -14.38
C ILE A 400 -18.38 -12.22 -14.03
N THR A 401 -19.16 -11.77 -15.03
CA THR A 401 -20.51 -11.24 -14.80
C THR A 401 -21.42 -12.29 -14.13
N THR A 402 -21.30 -13.56 -14.52
CA THR A 402 -22.04 -14.65 -13.88
C THR A 402 -21.62 -14.84 -12.43
N LEU A 403 -20.32 -14.75 -12.13
CA LEU A 403 -19.78 -14.81 -10.79
C LEU A 403 -20.34 -13.71 -9.88
N GLU A 404 -20.33 -12.46 -10.35
CA GLU A 404 -20.84 -11.30 -9.63
C GLU A 404 -22.34 -11.44 -9.34
N ASN A 405 -23.13 -11.82 -10.33
CA ASN A 405 -24.58 -12.05 -10.19
C ASN A 405 -24.91 -13.20 -9.22
N ALA A 406 -24.08 -14.24 -9.22
CA ALA A 406 -24.26 -15.36 -8.30
C ALA A 406 -23.77 -15.03 -6.88
N THR A 407 -22.94 -14.01 -6.72
CA THR A 407 -22.40 -13.52 -5.43
C THR A 407 -23.30 -12.45 -4.80
N SER A 408 -24.00 -11.65 -5.61
CA SER A 408 -24.97 -10.66 -5.14
C SER A 408 -26.23 -11.33 -4.54
N LEU A 409 -26.81 -10.67 -3.53
CA LEU A 409 -27.96 -11.16 -2.74
C LEU A 409 -29.23 -11.31 -3.61
#